data_AF-A0A0S4UNP5-F1
#
_entry.id   AF-A0A0S4UNP5-F1
#
_cell.length_a   1.000
_cell.length_b   1.000
_cell.length_c   1.000
_cell.angle_alpha   90.00
_cell.angle_beta   90.00
_cell.angle_gamma   90.00
#
_symmetry.space_group_name_H-M   'P 1'
#
loop_
_entity.id
_entity.type
_entity.pdbx_description
1 polymer ?
#
loop_
_entity_poly.entity_id
_entity_poly.type
_entity_poly.pdbx_seq_one_letter_code
_entity_poly.pdbx_strand_id
1 'polypeptide(L)'
;MFTRKSSGIMLLSALLLGCSDHPNETWVVEEKIPVYDGVEGRLVFYLQPTDRCEPGMDIAGKVDMYTKVKCNSGEGWVMGGKFRIVTKDLK
;
A
#
# COMPACT_ATOMS: atom_id res chain seq x y z
N MET A 1 -15.55 2.21 -55.55
CA MET A 1 -15.54 2.70 -54.16
C MET A 1 -14.83 1.66 -53.30
N PHE A 2 -13.60 1.95 -52.86
CA PHE A 2 -12.85 1.10 -51.95
C PHE A 2 -13.36 1.36 -50.52
N THR A 3 -14.07 0.41 -49.93
CA THR A 3 -14.47 0.45 -48.54
C THR A 3 -13.24 0.24 -47.65
N ARG A 4 -12.83 1.34 -47.01
CA ARG A 4 -11.67 1.44 -46.13
C ARG A 4 -11.93 0.59 -44.88
N LYS A 5 -11.27 -0.57 -44.79
CA LYS A 5 -11.09 -1.35 -43.57
C LYS A 5 -10.53 -0.42 -42.47
N SER A 6 -11.37 -0.02 -41.52
CA SER A 6 -10.92 0.68 -40.33
C SER A 6 -10.90 -0.33 -39.19
N SER A 7 -9.71 -0.86 -38.93
CA SER A 7 -9.42 -1.63 -37.71
C SER A 7 -9.65 -0.71 -36.51
N GLY A 8 -10.77 -0.89 -35.83
CA GLY A 8 -11.03 -0.28 -34.53
C GLY A 8 -10.06 -0.85 -33.52
N ILE A 9 -9.18 0.03 -33.03
CA ILE A 9 -8.16 -0.21 -32.01
C ILE A 9 -8.83 -0.76 -30.74
N MET A 10 -8.48 -1.99 -30.37
CA MET A 10 -8.86 -2.62 -29.12
C MET A 10 -8.02 -1.98 -28.01
N LEU A 11 -8.58 -1.01 -27.30
CA LEU A 11 -7.99 -0.39 -26.10
C LEU A 11 -7.89 -1.47 -25.00
N LEU A 12 -6.74 -2.15 -24.94
CA LEU A 12 -6.37 -2.99 -23.81
C LEU A 12 -6.08 -2.07 -22.62
N SER A 13 -7.07 -1.90 -21.75
CA SER A 13 -6.88 -1.32 -20.43
C SER A 13 -6.01 -2.25 -19.61
N ALA A 14 -4.69 -2.04 -19.67
CA ALA A 14 -3.75 -2.63 -18.73
C ALA A 14 -4.09 -2.08 -17.34
N LEU A 15 -4.87 -2.84 -16.58
CA LEU A 15 -4.98 -2.70 -15.14
C LEU A 15 -3.57 -2.89 -14.59
N LEU A 16 -2.87 -1.77 -14.37
CA LEU A 16 -1.65 -1.72 -13.58
C LEU A 16 -2.07 -2.06 -12.15
N LEU A 17 -2.19 -3.37 -11.87
CA LEU A 17 -2.06 -3.90 -10.54
C LEU A 17 -0.67 -3.46 -10.09
N GLY A 18 -0.59 -2.33 -9.39
CA GLY A 18 0.67 -1.87 -8.81
C GLY A 18 1.25 -3.02 -8.02
N CYS A 19 2.54 -3.31 -8.23
CA CYS A 19 3.26 -4.29 -7.44
C CYS A 19 3.21 -3.82 -5.99
N SER A 20 2.29 -4.38 -5.22
CA SER A 20 2.34 -4.32 -3.77
C SER A 20 3.33 -5.40 -3.34
N ASP A 21 4.29 -5.04 -2.49
CA ASP A 21 5.20 -6.01 -1.89
C ASP A 21 4.44 -6.95 -0.93
N HIS A 22 3.26 -6.52 -0.49
CA HIS A 22 2.37 -7.23 0.44
C HIS A 22 1.00 -7.50 -0.20
N PRO A 23 0.88 -8.44 -1.15
CA PRO A 23 -0.40 -8.73 -1.79
C PRO A 23 -1.37 -9.39 -0.81
N ASN A 24 -2.58 -8.83 -0.73
CA ASN A 24 -3.72 -9.44 -0.04
C ASN A 24 -3.57 -9.60 1.48
N GLU A 25 -2.67 -8.81 2.07
CA GLU A 25 -2.48 -8.72 3.51
C GLU A 25 -3.35 -7.60 4.11
N THR A 26 -3.75 -7.79 5.36
CA THR A 26 -4.31 -6.73 6.20
C THR A 26 -3.59 -6.77 7.54
N TRP A 27 -2.96 -5.67 7.91
CA TRP A 27 -2.21 -5.54 9.15
C TRP A 27 -3.10 -4.93 10.23
N VAL A 28 -3.21 -5.61 11.37
CA VAL A 28 -3.91 -5.10 12.55
C VAL A 28 -2.88 -4.65 13.57
N VAL A 29 -2.93 -3.37 13.92
CA VAL A 29 -1.98 -2.74 14.84
C VAL A 29 -2.15 -3.29 16.26
N GLU A 30 -1.06 -3.74 16.89
CA GLU A 30 -1.08 -4.23 18.28
C GLU A 30 -0.57 -3.20 19.31
N GLU A 31 0.16 -2.19 18.85
CA GLU A 31 0.75 -1.15 19.71
C GLU A 31 0.69 0.23 19.04
N LYS A 32 1.03 1.29 19.79
CA LYS A 32 1.06 2.64 19.22
C LYS A 32 2.27 2.79 18.29
N ILE A 33 2.03 3.06 17.00
CA ILE A 33 3.09 3.12 15.97
C ILE A 33 3.16 4.53 15.36
N PRO A 34 4.35 5.16 15.28
CA PRO A 34 4.51 6.46 14.63
C PRO A 34 4.37 6.36 13.11
N VAL A 35 3.66 7.32 12.51
CA VAL A 35 3.47 7.43 11.06
C VAL A 35 4.07 8.73 10.55
N TYR A 36 4.82 8.63 9.45
CA TYR A 36 5.55 9.74 8.83
C TYR A 36 4.96 10.13 7.46
N ASP A 37 5.14 11.39 7.05
CA ASP A 37 4.70 11.91 5.75
C ASP A 37 5.58 11.44 4.57
N GLY A 38 6.75 10.90 4.86
CA GLY A 38 7.71 10.40 3.89
C GLY A 38 8.81 9.54 4.52
N VAL A 39 9.68 8.99 3.67
CA VAL A 39 10.93 8.35 4.09
C VAL A 39 11.84 9.42 4.68
N GLU A 40 12.33 9.23 5.90
CA GLU A 40 13.02 10.26 6.69
C GLU A 40 12.18 11.55 6.88
N GLY A 41 10.85 11.39 6.80
CA GLY A 41 9.88 12.46 6.94
C GLY A 41 9.60 12.86 8.39
N ARG A 42 8.62 13.72 8.57
CA ARG A 42 8.17 14.18 9.90
C ARG A 42 7.06 13.28 10.41
N LEU A 43 7.04 13.09 11.73
CA LEU A 43 5.92 12.44 12.41
C LEU A 43 4.64 13.24 12.16
N VAL A 44 3.61 12.58 11.63
CA VAL A 44 2.30 13.18 11.35
C VAL A 44 1.29 12.78 12.41
N PHE A 45 1.22 11.49 12.73
CA PHE A 45 0.30 10.95 13.72
C PHE A 45 0.78 9.59 14.26
N TYR A 46 -0.03 8.98 15.12
CA TYR A 46 0.20 7.64 15.63
C TYR A 46 -0.99 6.73 15.32
N LEU A 47 -0.71 5.56 14.77
CA LEU A 47 -1.68 4.47 14.75
C LEU A 47 -1.97 4.00 16.16
N GLN A 48 -3.22 3.62 16.41
CA GLN A 48 -3.66 3.07 17.68
C GLN A 48 -3.81 1.54 17.58
N PRO A 49 -3.69 0.81 18.70
CA PRO A 49 -4.07 -0.60 18.73
C PRO A 49 -5.46 -0.80 18.13
N THR A 50 -5.63 -1.89 17.38
CA THR A 50 -6.82 -2.26 16.59
C THR A 50 -7.02 -1.52 15.26
N ASP A 51 -6.20 -0.51 14.93
CA ASP A 51 -6.20 0.08 13.59
C ASP A 51 -5.90 -0.99 12.53
N ARG A 52 -6.58 -0.86 11.39
CA ARG A 52 -6.47 -1.79 10.27
C ARG A 52 -5.82 -1.07 9.11
N CYS A 53 -4.73 -1.65 8.63
CA CYS A 53 -3.90 -1.08 7.59
C CYS A 53 -3.74 -2.06 6.44
N GLU A 54 -3.77 -1.52 5.22
CA GLU A 54 -3.34 -2.23 4.02
C GLU A 54 -1.89 -1.81 3.76
N PRO A 55 -0.91 -2.73 3.89
CA PRO A 55 0.46 -2.46 3.51
C PRO A 55 0.56 -2.34 1.98
N GLY A 56 1.42 -1.43 1.52
CA GLY A 56 1.69 -1.17 0.12
C GLY A 56 3.10 -1.58 -0.26
N MET A 57 3.90 -0.58 -0.64
CA MET A 57 5.29 -0.78 -1.05
C MET A 57 6.26 -0.56 0.12
N ASP A 58 7.39 -1.26 0.05
CA ASP A 58 8.53 -1.04 0.94
C ASP A 58 9.60 -0.19 0.24
N ILE A 59 10.18 0.76 0.97
CA ILE A 59 11.30 1.59 0.52
C ILE A 59 12.38 1.63 1.59
N ALA A 60 13.63 1.37 1.20
CA ALA A 60 14.77 1.59 2.07
C ALA A 60 15.08 3.10 2.18
N GLY A 61 15.09 3.63 3.42
CA GLY A 61 15.73 4.89 3.76
C GLY A 61 17.24 4.72 3.94
N LYS A 62 17.92 5.72 4.52
CA LYS A 62 19.38 5.63 4.75
C LYS A 62 19.76 4.51 5.72
N VAL A 63 18.95 4.30 6.74
CA VAL A 63 19.24 3.32 7.82
C VAL A 63 18.10 2.34 8.08
N ASP A 64 16.86 2.71 7.79
CA ASP A 64 15.66 1.92 8.10
C ASP A 64 14.83 1.62 6.85
N MET A 65 14.04 0.54 6.89
CA MET A 65 13.03 0.23 5.87
C MET A 65 11.70 0.85 6.24
N TYR A 66 11.04 1.48 5.27
CA TYR A 66 9.75 2.13 5.44
C TYR A 66 8.69 1.40 4.60
N THR A 67 7.59 1.02 5.24
CA THR A 67 6.41 0.47 4.54
C THR A 67 5.36 1.55 4.41
N LYS A 68 4.83 1.75 3.20
CA LYS A 68 3.66 2.60 3.01
C LYS A 68 2.43 1.87 3.52
N VAL A 69 1.66 2.50 4.40
CA VAL A 69 0.43 1.93 4.96
C VAL A 69 -0.76 2.84 4.70
N LYS A 70 -1.88 2.23 4.32
CA LYS A 70 -3.17 2.89 4.22
C LYS A 70 -4.09 2.32 5.30
N CYS A 71 -4.40 3.12 6.31
CA CYS A 71 -5.18 2.69 7.45
C CYS A 71 -6.52 3.43 7.54
N ASN A 72 -7.44 2.91 8.36
CA ASN A 72 -8.67 3.61 8.75
C ASN A 72 -8.42 4.99 9.35
N SER A 73 -7.31 5.15 10.10
CA SER A 73 -6.91 6.41 10.75
C SER A 73 -6.19 7.40 9.84
N GLY A 74 -5.78 6.98 8.63
CA GLY A 74 -5.00 7.80 7.71
C GLY A 74 -3.98 6.98 6.91
N GLU A 75 -3.20 7.65 6.06
CA GLU A 75 -2.12 7.04 5.29
C GLU A 75 -0.76 7.67 5.61
N GLY A 76 0.32 6.90 5.42
CA GLY A 76 1.68 7.40 5.58
C GLY A 76 2.70 6.27 5.58
N TRP A 77 3.88 6.53 6.14
CA TRP A 77 5.01 5.60 6.19
C TRP A 77 5.31 5.16 7.62
N VAL A 78 5.60 3.88 7.80
CA VAL A 78 6.02 3.31 9.10
C VAL A 78 7.38 2.65 8.95
N MET A 79 8.26 2.77 9.95
CA MET A 79 9.57 2.09 9.98
C MET A 79 9.50 0.64 10.49
N GLY A 80 8.29 0.15 10.74
CA GLY A 80 8.01 -1.10 11.44
C GLY A 80 7.08 -0.89 12.63
N GLY A 81 6.95 -1.92 13.45
CA GLY A 81 6.09 -1.94 14.62
C GLY A 81 5.37 -3.28 14.75
N LYS A 82 4.63 -3.46 15.85
CA LYS A 82 3.93 -4.71 16.11
C LYS A 82 2.58 -4.75 15.38
N PHE A 83 2.52 -5.54 14.31
CA PHE A 83 1.31 -5.83 13.55
C PHE A 83 0.96 -7.32 13.61
N ARG A 84 -0.34 -7.60 13.68
CA ARG A 84 -0.90 -8.94 13.43
C ARG A 84 -1.39 -9.01 11.99
N ILE A 85 -0.77 -9.86 11.19
CA ILE A 85 -1.11 -10.03 9.77
C ILE A 85 -2.33 -10.94 9.64
N VAL A 86 -3.31 -10.49 8.86
CA VAL A 86 -4.49 -11.24 8.47
C VAL A 86 -4.48 -11.34 6.94
N THR A 87 -4.17 -12.51 6.42
CA THR A 87 -4.27 -12.80 4.98
C THR A 87 -5.73 -12.98 4.59
N LYS A 88 -6.17 -12.30 3.53
CA LYS A 88 -7.49 -12.59 2.94
C LYS A 88 -7.36 -13.89 2.14
N ASP A 89 -8.00 -14.96 2.56
CA ASP A 89 -8.11 -16.15 1.72
C ASP A 89 -8.88 -15.78 0.44
N LEU A 90 -8.23 -15.89 -0.72
CA LEU A 90 -8.89 -15.79 -2.02
C LEU A 90 -9.77 -17.03 -2.17
N LYS A 91 -11.07 -16.85 -1.98
CA LYS A 91 -12.09 -17.88 -2.26
C LYS A 91 -12.48 -17.87 -3.73
#